data_AF-A0AB34GI69-F1
#
_entry.id   AF-A0AB34GI69-F1
#
_cell.length_a   1.000
_cell.length_b   1.000
_cell.length_c   1.000
_cell.angle_alpha   90.00
_cell.angle_beta   90.00
_cell.angle_gamma   90.00
#
_symmetry.space_group_name_H-M   'P 1'
#
loop_
_entity.id
_entity.type
_entity.pdbx_description
1 polymer ?
#
loop_
_entity_poly.entity_id
_entity_poly.type
_entity_poly.pdbx_seq_one_letter_code
_entity_poly.pdbx_strand_id
1 'polypeptide(L)'
;MKLFSGRVVPAQGEETFENWLIQVSGALPDWNMSEEETLKRLMKTLRGPAREVMRLLQAANPNLSVADFLRAMKLVFGDSESSVTAHGNFFNTLQAQGEKTSLYVIRLEMQLQNAIQAGIIAEKDTNQTRLHQLLFRG
;
A
#
# COMPACT_ATOMS: atom_id res chain seq x y z
N MET A 1 2.97 -12.10 -15.59
CA MET A 1 3.25 -11.45 -14.30
C MET A 1 4.76 -11.40 -14.13
N LYS A 2 5.34 -10.21 -13.93
CA LYS A 2 6.77 -10.08 -13.65
C LYS A 2 7.07 -10.36 -12.18
N LEU A 3 8.36 -10.50 -11.86
CA LEU A 3 8.81 -10.98 -10.56
C LEU A 3 9.15 -9.80 -9.62
N PHE A 4 9.02 -10.03 -8.32
CA PHE A 4 9.40 -9.04 -7.31
C PHE A 4 10.45 -9.61 -6.35
N SER A 5 11.57 -8.91 -6.19
CA SER A 5 12.69 -9.40 -5.36
C SER A 5 12.77 -8.79 -3.96
N GLY A 6 12.06 -7.70 -3.67
CA GLY A 6 12.22 -6.97 -2.41
C GLY A 6 13.48 -6.11 -2.35
N ARG A 7 14.14 -5.85 -3.49
CA ARG A 7 15.28 -4.92 -3.58
C ARG A 7 14.79 -3.50 -3.90
N VAL A 8 15.51 -2.50 -3.40
CA VAL A 8 15.22 -1.08 -3.64
C VAL A 8 15.26 -0.75 -5.14
N VAL A 9 16.25 -1.28 -5.86
CA VAL A 9 16.37 -1.16 -7.31
C VAL A 9 16.06 -2.52 -7.94
N PRO A 10 14.98 -2.64 -8.74
CA PRO A 10 14.65 -3.89 -9.43
C PRO A 10 15.74 -4.29 -10.43
N ALA A 11 16.05 -5.59 -10.52
CA ALA A 11 16.90 -6.11 -11.59
C ALA A 11 16.14 -6.21 -12.92
N GLN A 12 16.86 -6.45 -14.03
CA GLN A 12 16.23 -6.67 -15.32
C GLN A 12 15.22 -7.82 -15.27
N GLY A 13 13.96 -7.55 -15.64
CA GLY A 13 12.86 -8.52 -15.59
C GLY A 13 12.13 -8.59 -14.25
N GLU A 14 12.51 -7.77 -13.27
CA GLU A 14 11.82 -7.58 -12.00
C GLU A 14 11.03 -6.26 -12.00
N GLU A 15 10.09 -6.13 -11.07
CA GLU A 15 9.26 -4.94 -10.87
C GLU A 15 9.48 -4.32 -9.48
N THR A 16 9.03 -3.09 -9.32
CA THR A 16 8.85 -2.48 -8.00
C THR A 16 7.75 -3.20 -7.22
N PHE A 17 7.71 -2.99 -5.90
CA PHE A 17 6.65 -3.57 -5.06
C PHE A 17 5.26 -3.12 -5.53
N GLU A 18 5.07 -1.82 -5.79
CA GLU A 18 3.79 -1.25 -6.21
C GLU A 18 3.29 -1.84 -7.54
N ASN A 19 4.17 -1.94 -8.54
CA ASN A 19 3.81 -2.52 -9.84
C ASN A 19 3.49 -4.02 -9.73
N TRP A 20 4.20 -4.74 -8.87
CA TRP A 20 3.91 -6.15 -8.60
C TRP A 20 2.57 -6.30 -7.88
N LEU A 21 2.28 -5.47 -6.89
CA LEU A 21 1.03 -5.52 -6.13
C LEU A 21 -0.18 -5.20 -7.01
N ILE A 22 -0.07 -4.24 -7.93
CA ILE A 22 -1.12 -3.93 -8.91
C ILE A 22 -1.38 -5.16 -9.81
N GLN A 23 -0.33 -5.80 -10.31
CA GLN A 23 -0.45 -7.00 -11.15
C GLN A 23 -1.08 -8.17 -10.39
N VAL A 24 -0.67 -8.40 -9.13
CA VAL A 24 -1.29 -9.42 -8.27
C VAL A 24 -2.77 -9.11 -8.08
N SER A 25 -3.10 -7.90 -7.65
CA SER A 25 -4.47 -7.52 -7.30
C SER A 25 -5.41 -7.59 -8.49
N GLY A 26 -4.92 -7.28 -9.69
CA GLY A 26 -5.70 -7.42 -10.92
C GLY A 26 -5.87 -8.88 -11.36
N ALA A 27 -4.92 -9.76 -11.07
CA ALA A 27 -4.97 -11.17 -11.49
C ALA A 27 -5.63 -12.10 -10.46
N LEU A 28 -5.66 -11.72 -9.17
CA LEU A 28 -6.16 -12.54 -8.08
C LEU A 28 -7.64 -12.98 -8.27
N PRO A 29 -8.56 -12.12 -8.73
CA PRO A 29 -9.96 -12.52 -8.97
C PRO A 29 -10.12 -13.62 -10.02
N ASP A 30 -9.19 -13.69 -10.98
CA ASP A 30 -9.19 -14.69 -12.05
C ASP A 30 -8.57 -16.03 -11.61
N TRP A 31 -7.92 -16.07 -10.44
CA TRP A 31 -7.31 -17.29 -9.92
C TRP A 31 -8.36 -18.08 -9.15
N ASN A 32 -9.13 -18.89 -9.88
CA ASN A 32 -10.09 -19.83 -9.31
C ASN A 32 -9.38 -21.05 -8.69
N MET A 33 -8.60 -20.83 -7.63
CA MET A 33 -7.73 -21.79 -6.96
C MET A 33 -8.00 -21.80 -5.45
N SER A 34 -7.57 -22.86 -4.77
CA SER A 34 -7.58 -22.87 -3.30
C SER A 34 -6.62 -21.82 -2.72
N GLU A 35 -6.79 -21.50 -1.43
CA GLU A 35 -5.92 -20.56 -0.73
C GLU A 35 -4.45 -21.03 -0.73
N GLU A 36 -4.23 -22.32 -0.50
CA GLU A 36 -2.90 -22.93 -0.53
C GLU A 36 -2.23 -22.82 -1.92
N GLU A 37 -2.99 -23.10 -2.99
CA GLU A 37 -2.50 -22.98 -4.36
C GLU A 37 -2.22 -21.53 -4.74
N THR A 38 -3.06 -20.61 -4.28
CA THR A 38 -2.88 -19.16 -4.46
C THR A 38 -1.60 -18.69 -3.79
N LEU A 39 -1.34 -19.10 -2.54
CA LEU A 39 -0.10 -18.80 -1.82
C LEU A 39 1.12 -19.40 -2.51
N LYS A 40 1.04 -20.67 -2.94
CA LYS A 40 2.09 -21.31 -3.75
C LYS A 40 2.37 -20.53 -5.02
N ARG A 41 1.33 -20.01 -5.69
CA ARG A 41 1.47 -19.19 -6.90
C ARG A 41 2.09 -17.83 -6.58
N LEU A 42 1.64 -17.14 -5.54
CA LEU A 42 2.23 -15.87 -5.09
C LEU A 42 3.73 -16.03 -4.80
N MET A 43 4.11 -17.08 -4.05
CA MET A 43 5.50 -17.38 -3.75
C MET A 43 6.38 -17.59 -5.00
N LYS A 44 5.83 -18.13 -6.09
CA LYS A 44 6.55 -18.27 -7.37
C LYS A 44 6.85 -16.91 -8.03
N THR A 45 6.05 -15.89 -7.74
CA THR A 45 6.24 -14.53 -8.27
C THR A 45 7.27 -13.72 -7.48
N LEU A 46 7.63 -14.17 -6.27
CA LEU A 46 8.65 -13.55 -5.44
C LEU A 46 10.04 -14.11 -5.75
N ARG A 47 11.09 -13.33 -5.51
CA ARG A 47 12.50 -13.74 -5.51
C ARG A 47 13.25 -13.03 -4.38
N GLY A 48 14.54 -13.36 -4.21
CA GLY A 48 15.45 -12.63 -3.32
C GLY A 48 14.93 -12.44 -1.89
N PRO A 49 15.18 -11.26 -1.27
CA PRO A 49 14.67 -10.91 0.06
C PRO A 49 13.15 -11.12 0.23
N ALA A 50 12.34 -10.75 -0.75
CA ALA A 50 10.87 -10.89 -0.66
C ALA A 50 10.44 -12.34 -0.47
N ARG A 51 11.03 -13.26 -1.24
CA ARG A 51 10.73 -14.69 -1.10
C ARG A 51 11.15 -15.22 0.27
N GLU A 52 12.32 -14.82 0.76
CA GLU A 52 12.84 -15.36 2.02
C GLU A 52 12.01 -14.92 3.22
N VAL A 53 11.63 -13.65 3.29
CA VAL A 53 10.76 -13.13 4.35
C VAL A 53 9.43 -13.88 4.38
N MET A 54 8.79 -14.06 3.22
CA MET A 54 7.49 -14.72 3.17
C MET A 54 7.56 -16.23 3.44
N ARG A 55 8.67 -16.88 3.08
CA ARG A 55 8.93 -18.27 3.46
C ARG A 55 9.02 -18.43 4.98
N LEU A 56 9.72 -17.53 5.66
CA LEU A 56 9.81 -17.53 7.12
C LEU A 56 8.44 -17.28 7.77
N LEU A 57 7.66 -16.34 7.23
CA LEU A 57 6.30 -16.07 7.71
C LEU A 57 5.40 -17.30 7.58
N GLN A 58 5.43 -17.98 6.44
CA GLN A 58 4.62 -19.19 6.22
C GLN A 58 5.05 -20.34 7.14
N ALA A 59 6.34 -20.46 7.44
CA ALA A 59 6.84 -21.45 8.41
C ALA A 59 6.38 -21.14 9.85
N ALA A 60 6.31 -19.85 10.21
CA ALA A 60 5.83 -19.40 11.52
C ALA A 60 4.30 -19.43 11.67
N ASN A 61 3.57 -19.32 10.55
CA ASN A 61 2.11 -19.37 10.51
C ASN A 61 1.62 -20.35 9.43
N PRO A 62 1.42 -21.64 9.78
CA PRO A 62 0.94 -22.65 8.82
C PRO A 62 -0.45 -22.37 8.24
N ASN A 63 -1.26 -21.56 8.93
CA ASN A 63 -2.62 -21.18 8.51
C ASN A 63 -2.65 -19.77 7.90
N LEU A 64 -1.52 -19.29 7.36
CA LEU A 64 -1.43 -17.98 6.74
C LEU A 64 -2.46 -17.84 5.61
N SER A 65 -3.31 -16.81 5.68
CA SER A 65 -4.26 -16.49 4.62
C SER A 65 -3.61 -15.68 3.50
N VAL A 66 -4.24 -15.63 2.32
CA VAL A 66 -3.78 -14.76 1.21
C VAL A 66 -3.85 -13.29 1.59
N ALA A 67 -4.87 -12.88 2.34
CA ALA A 67 -5.01 -11.52 2.83
C ALA A 67 -3.85 -11.14 3.77
N ASP A 68 -3.50 -12.04 4.70
CA ASP A 68 -2.42 -11.84 5.67
C ASP A 68 -1.06 -11.82 4.99
N PHE A 69 -0.88 -12.66 3.98
CA PHE A 69 0.30 -12.67 3.12
C PHE A 69 0.50 -11.29 2.46
N LEU A 70 -0.53 -10.75 1.80
CA LEU A 70 -0.44 -9.45 1.11
C LEU A 70 -0.26 -8.29 2.09
N ARG A 71 -0.88 -8.38 3.28
CA ARG A 71 -0.70 -7.40 4.35
C ARG A 71 0.73 -7.39 4.88
N ALA A 72 1.34 -8.55 5.09
CA ALA A 72 2.75 -8.64 5.49
C ALA A 72 3.69 -8.11 4.40
N MET A 73 3.40 -8.41 3.13
CA MET A 73 4.16 -7.86 2.00
C MET A 73 4.13 -6.33 1.98
N LYS A 74 2.95 -5.72 2.17
CA LYS A 74 2.81 -4.25 2.29
C LYS A 74 3.57 -3.69 3.49
N LEU A 75 3.55 -4.38 4.62
CA LEU A 75 4.25 -3.93 5.84
C LEU A 75 5.77 -3.92 5.67
N VAL A 76 6.33 -4.91 4.97
CA VAL A 76 7.79 -5.09 4.85
C VAL A 76 8.37 -4.37 3.63
N PHE A 77 7.64 -4.37 2.51
CA PHE A 77 8.12 -3.91 1.21
C PHE A 77 7.32 -2.76 0.61
N GLY A 78 6.16 -2.45 1.20
CA GLY A 78 5.45 -1.21 0.88
C GLY A 78 6.32 -0.02 1.23
N ASP A 79 6.25 1.02 0.41
CA ASP A 79 7.05 2.20 0.66
C ASP A 79 6.70 2.78 2.03
N SER A 80 7.71 2.96 2.88
CA SER A 80 7.58 3.69 4.14
C SER A 80 7.20 5.15 3.91
N GLU A 81 7.34 5.69 2.70
CA GLU A 81 6.72 6.96 2.34
C GLU A 81 5.17 6.93 2.33
N SER A 82 4.54 5.76 2.47
CA SER A 82 3.09 5.69 2.74
C SER A 82 2.72 5.71 4.23
N SER A 83 3.66 5.43 5.16
CA SER A 83 3.39 5.43 6.61
C SER A 83 4.07 6.57 7.36
N VAL A 84 5.22 7.05 6.89
CA VAL A 84 5.98 8.17 7.49
C VAL A 84 5.64 9.52 6.84
N THR A 85 5.35 9.57 5.53
CA THR A 85 4.90 10.80 4.86
C THR A 85 3.39 11.01 4.87
N ALA A 86 2.55 10.00 5.14
CA ALA A 86 1.10 10.22 5.22
C ALA A 86 0.67 11.03 6.46
N HIS A 87 1.47 11.04 7.54
CA HIS A 87 1.27 11.98 8.65
C HIS A 87 1.64 13.41 8.23
N GLY A 88 2.73 13.59 7.47
CA GLY A 88 3.17 14.92 7.00
C GLY A 88 2.29 15.49 5.89
N ASN A 89 1.87 14.67 4.93
CA ASN A 89 1.28 15.15 3.68
C ASN A 89 -0.13 15.71 3.86
N PHE A 90 -1.00 15.08 4.67
CA PHE A 90 -2.32 15.67 4.92
C PHE A 90 -2.21 16.98 5.71
N PHE A 91 -1.50 16.99 6.85
CA PHE A 91 -1.41 18.16 7.71
C PHE A 91 -0.60 19.32 7.11
N ASN A 92 0.30 19.04 6.16
CA ASN A 92 1.08 20.03 5.40
C ASN A 92 0.49 20.36 4.01
N THR A 93 -0.67 19.82 3.63
CA THR A 93 -1.35 20.24 2.41
C THR A 93 -2.02 21.60 2.66
N LEU A 94 -1.34 22.67 2.22
CA LEU A 94 -1.85 24.04 2.19
C LEU A 94 -2.37 24.37 0.77
N GLN A 95 -3.28 25.33 0.66
CA GLN A 95 -3.64 25.87 -0.65
C GLN A 95 -2.46 26.68 -1.21
N ALA A 96 -2.02 26.35 -2.42
CA ALA A 96 -0.95 27.12 -3.05
C ALA A 96 -1.48 28.50 -3.49
N GLN A 97 -0.60 29.51 -3.52
CA GLN A 97 -0.96 30.83 -4.00
C GLN A 97 -1.45 30.76 -5.45
N GLY A 98 -2.70 31.21 -5.71
CA GLY A 98 -3.33 31.15 -7.03
C GLY A 98 -3.94 29.80 -7.40
N GLU A 99 -3.87 28.80 -6.53
CA GLU A 99 -4.58 27.54 -6.73
C GLU A 99 -6.09 27.74 -6.60
N LYS A 100 -6.86 27.13 -7.51
CA LYS A 100 -8.32 27.10 -7.38
C LYS A 100 -8.71 26.24 -6.17
N THR A 101 -9.62 26.75 -5.35
CA THR A 101 -10.10 26.03 -4.15
C THR A 101 -10.61 24.62 -4.47
N SER A 102 -11.24 24.40 -5.63
CA SER A 102 -11.68 23.07 -6.06
C SER A 102 -10.53 22.08 -6.26
N LEU A 103 -9.39 22.52 -6.80
CA LEU A 103 -8.19 21.68 -6.98
C LEU A 103 -7.51 21.39 -5.64
N TYR A 104 -7.48 22.39 -4.75
CA TYR A 104 -7.00 22.21 -3.38
C TYR A 104 -7.81 21.15 -2.63
N VAL A 105 -9.15 21.23 -2.67
CA VAL A 105 -10.03 20.26 -2.01
C VAL A 105 -9.85 18.85 -2.56
N ILE A 106 -9.67 18.70 -3.88
CA ILE A 106 -9.40 17.39 -4.50
C ILE A 106 -8.09 16.80 -3.97
N ARG A 107 -7.02 17.60 -3.93
CA ARG A 107 -5.73 17.15 -3.41
C ARG A 107 -5.81 16.80 -1.92
N LEU A 108 -6.52 17.62 -1.15
CA LEU A 108 -6.73 17.40 0.28
C LEU A 108 -7.46 16.07 0.55
N GLU A 109 -8.52 15.80 -0.20
CA GLU A 109 -9.28 14.55 -0.07
C GLU A 109 -8.42 13.33 -0.45
N MET A 110 -7.60 13.44 -1.50
CA MET A 110 -6.66 12.38 -1.88
C MET A 110 -5.66 12.07 -0.76
N GLN A 111 -5.11 13.09 -0.09
CA GLN A 111 -4.20 12.88 1.04
C GLN A 111 -4.91 12.31 2.28
N LEU A 112 -6.17 12.70 2.52
CA LEU A 112 -6.99 12.16 3.60
C LEU A 112 -7.24 10.65 3.42
N GLN A 113 -7.59 10.21 2.21
CA GLN A 113 -7.80 8.80 1.91
C GLN A 113 -6.51 7.98 2.08
N ASN A 114 -5.37 8.53 1.67
CA ASN A 114 -4.06 7.92 1.90
C ASN A 114 -3.77 7.74 3.41
N ALA A 115 -4.09 8.76 4.23
CA ALA A 115 -3.90 8.70 5.68
C ALA A 115 -4.83 7.68 6.37
N ILE A 116 -6.06 7.50 5.88
CA ILE A 116 -6.98 6.46 6.37
C ILE A 116 -6.43 5.07 6.01
N GLN A 117 -6.00 4.87 4.76
CA GLN A 117 -5.46 3.60 4.30
C GLN A 117 -4.15 3.21 5.01
N ALA A 118 -3.35 4.20 5.42
CA ALA A 118 -2.17 4.03 6.25
C ALA A 118 -2.48 3.79 7.74
N GLY A 119 -3.75 3.87 8.16
CA GLY A 119 -4.17 3.70 9.55
C GLY A 119 -3.84 4.87 10.48
N ILE A 120 -3.52 6.03 9.91
CA ILE A 120 -3.13 7.24 10.65
C ILE A 120 -4.36 7.98 11.18
N ILE A 121 -5.39 8.11 10.34
CA ILE A 121 -6.69 8.66 10.71
C ILE A 121 -7.67 7.51 10.78
N ALA A 122 -8.34 7.36 11.92
CA ALA A 122 -9.43 6.41 12.02
C ALA A 122 -10.61 6.87 11.15
N GLU A 123 -11.24 5.93 10.43
CA GLU A 123 -12.34 6.24 9.51
C GLU A 123 -13.48 7.05 10.17
N LYS A 124 -13.75 6.78 11.45
CA LYS A 124 -14.72 7.52 12.27
C LYS A 124 -14.40 9.01 12.47
N ASP A 125 -13.14 9.40 12.38
CA ASP A 125 -12.64 10.75 12.65
C ASP A 125 -12.42 11.57 11.34
N THR A 126 -12.71 10.96 10.18
CA THR A 126 -12.49 11.52 8.84
C THR A 126 -13.15 12.88 8.64
N ASN A 127 -14.46 12.97 8.94
CA ASN A 127 -15.23 14.19 8.68
C ASN A 127 -14.77 15.37 9.55
N GLN A 128 -14.44 15.10 10.80
CA GLN A 128 -13.93 16.11 11.73
C GLN A 128 -12.55 16.61 11.29
N THR A 129 -11.66 15.70 10.89
CA THR A 129 -10.31 16.02 10.44
C THR A 129 -10.31 16.83 9.14
N ARG A 130 -11.19 16.46 8.19
CA ARG A 130 -11.42 17.22 6.96
C ARG A 130 -11.87 18.66 7.23
N LEU A 131 -12.86 18.83 8.11
CA LEU A 131 -13.41 20.14 8.44
C LEU A 131 -12.34 21.03 9.11
N HIS A 132 -11.56 20.46 10.02
CA HIS A 132 -10.50 21.20 10.70
C HIS A 132 -9.41 21.70 9.73
N GLN A 133 -8.97 20.87 8.78
CA GLN A 133 -7.96 21.27 7.80
C GLN A 133 -8.48 22.36 6.86
N LEU A 134 -9.75 22.29 6.43
CA LEU A 134 -10.37 23.32 5.58
C LEU A 134 -10.54 24.67 6.28
N LEU A 135 -10.88 24.66 7.57
CA LEU A 135 -11.18 25.89 8.32
C LEU A 135 -9.95 26.60 8.88
N PHE A 136 -8.92 25.85 9.26
CA PHE A 136 -7.80 26.39 10.03
C PHE A 136 -6.44 26.26 9.33
N ARG A 137 -6.38 25.57 8.18
CA ARG A 137 -5.13 25.28 7.45
C ARG A 137 -5.25 25.37 5.92
N GLY A 138 -6.35 25.92 5.40
CA GLY A 138 -6.55 26.25 3.98
C GLY A 138 -5.65 27.39 3.55
#